data_AF-A0A7Y7IA34-F1
#
_entry.id   AF-A0A7Y7IA34-F1
#
_cell.length_a   1.000
_cell.length_b   1.000
_cell.length_c   1.000
_cell.angle_alpha   90.00
_cell.angle_beta   90.00
_cell.angle_gamma   90.00
#
_symmetry.space_group_name_H-M   'P 1'
#
loop_
_entity.id
_entity.type
_entity.pdbx_description
1 polymer ?
#
loop_
_entity_poly.entity_id
_entity_poly.type
_entity_poly.pdbx_seq_one_letter_code
_entity_poly.pdbx_strand_id
1 'polypeptide(L)' 'MHIKPLASLSHAEVADLAAHAAERGEELPLANPFPADGSDCWRHRVFRDVFTARVADLQPVG' A
#
# COMPACT_ATOMS: atom_id res chain seq x y z
N MET A 1 -16.59 -4.67 -16.61
CA MET A 1 -15.63 -4.11 -15.63
C MET A 1 -14.42 -5.04 -15.64
N HIS A 2 -13.30 -4.67 -16.26
CA HIS A 2 -12.08 -5.50 -16.23
C HIS A 2 -11.32 -5.19 -14.94
N ILE A 3 -11.37 -6.11 -13.97
CA ILE A 3 -10.60 -5.98 -12.73
C ILE A 3 -9.17 -6.42 -13.02
N LYS A 4 -8.22 -5.49 -12.88
CA LYS A 4 -6.80 -5.78 -13.05
C LYS A 4 -6.32 -6.66 -11.87
N PRO A 5 -5.65 -7.80 -12.12
CA PRO A 5 -5.12 -8.63 -11.04
C PRO A 5 -4.08 -7.88 -10.20
N LEU A 6 -4.10 -8.05 -8.87
CA LEU A 6 -3.11 -7.46 -7.95
C LEU A 6 -1.67 -7.80 -8.34
N ALA A 7 -1.43 -9.03 -8.77
CA ALA A 7 -0.13 -9.50 -9.24
C ALA A 7 0.38 -8.80 -10.52
N SER A 8 -0.49 -8.06 -11.22
CA SER A 8 -0.13 -7.31 -12.44
C SER A 8 0.05 -5.81 -12.20
N LEU A 9 -0.13 -5.36 -10.95
CA LEU A 9 0.11 -3.96 -10.60
C LEU A 9 1.59 -3.62 -10.72
N SER A 10 1.85 -2.49 -11.36
CA SER A 10 3.15 -1.86 -11.45
C SER A 10 3.53 -1.22 -10.12
N HIS A 11 4.80 -0.81 -9.99
CA HIS A 11 5.28 -0.13 -8.79
C HIS A 11 4.46 1.14 -8.45
N ALA A 12 4.20 1.99 -9.46
CA ALA A 12 3.44 3.22 -9.27
C ALA A 12 2.02 2.94 -8.77
N GLU A 13 1.33 1.95 -9.34
CA GLU A 13 -0.02 1.58 -8.91
C GLU A 13 -0.05 1.02 -7.48
N VAL A 14 0.99 0.29 -7.05
CA VAL A 14 1.10 -0.19 -5.65
C VAL A 14 1.33 0.98 -4.70
N ALA A 15 2.16 1.95 -5.08
CA ALA A 15 2.40 3.15 -4.29
C ALA A 15 1.12 4.01 -4.17
N ASP A 16 0.41 4.22 -5.28
CA ASP A 16 -0.86 4.95 -5.28
C ASP A 16 -1.88 4.26 -4.39
N LEU A 17 -2.03 2.94 -4.50
CA LEU A 17 -2.95 2.17 -3.66
C LEU A 17 -2.63 2.33 -2.15
N ALA A 18 -1.35 2.29 -1.80
CA ALA A 18 -0.90 2.47 -0.42
C ALA A 18 -1.18 3.88 0.12
N ALA A 19 -0.93 4.91 -0.69
CA ALA A 19 -1.20 6.29 -0.31
C ALA A 19 -2.70 6.54 -0.07
N HIS A 20 -3.56 6.05 -0.97
CA HIS A 20 -5.02 6.19 -0.83
C HIS A 20 -5.55 5.43 0.40
N ALA A 21 -5.00 4.25 0.70
CA ALA A 21 -5.38 3.50 1.90
C ALA A 21 -4.99 4.26 3.19
N ALA A 22 -3.81 4.89 3.22
CA ALA A 22 -3.39 5.72 4.34
C ALA A 22 -4.27 6.96 4.51
N GLU A 23 -4.64 7.63 3.42
CA GLU A 23 -5.54 8.81 3.43
C GLU A 23 -6.95 8.48 3.93
N ARG A 24 -7.43 7.26 3.67
CA ARG A 24 -8.70 6.75 4.20
C ARG A 24 -8.65 6.39 5.68
N GLY A 25 -7.47 6.40 6.30
CA GLY A 25 -7.28 5.98 7.68
C GLY A 25 -7.49 4.47 7.89
N GLU A 26 -7.21 3.66 6.87
CA GLU A 26 -7.27 2.20 7.01
C GLU A 26 -6.16 1.69 7.93
N GLU A 27 -6.26 0.46 8.41
CA GLU A 27 -5.18 -0.19 9.15
C GLU A 27 -4.29 -0.97 8.18
N LEU A 28 -2.98 -0.76 8.24
CA LEU A 28 -1.99 -1.43 7.38
C LEU A 28 -2.21 -2.96 7.20
N PRO A 29 -2.43 -3.78 8.27
CA PRO A 29 -2.62 -5.22 8.10
C PRO A 29 -3.92 -5.60 7.38
N LEU A 30 -4.93 -4.71 7.36
CA LEU A 30 -6.19 -4.90 6.64
C LEU A 30 -6.13 -4.33 5.22
N ALA A 31 -5.36 -3.25 5.03
CA ALA A 31 -5.26 -2.52 3.78
C ALA A 31 -4.29 -3.16 2.78
N ASN A 32 -3.19 -3.77 3.24
CA ASN A 32 -2.17 -4.34 2.36
C ASN A 32 -2.60 -5.71 1.83
N PRO A 33 -2.96 -5.85 0.54
CA PRO A 33 -3.42 -7.12 0.01
C PRO A 33 -2.26 -8.04 -0.41
N PHE A 34 -1.01 -7.58 -0.29
CA PHE A 34 0.18 -8.31 -0.72
C PHE A 34 0.77 -9.09 0.46
N PRO A 35 0.99 -10.42 0.31
CA PRO A 35 1.60 -11.21 1.36
C PRO A 35 3.06 -10.78 1.61
N ALA A 36 3.49 -10.85 2.87
CA ALA A 36 4.85 -10.50 3.27
C ALA A 36 5.90 -11.51 2.78
N ASP A 37 5.48 -12.76 2.56
CA ASP A 37 6.33 -13.88 2.20
C ASP A 37 6.21 -14.24 0.71
N GLY A 38 7.29 -14.78 0.14
CA GLY A 38 7.34 -15.29 -1.23
C GLY A 38 7.99 -14.35 -2.25
N SER A 39 7.90 -14.74 -3.53
CA SER A 39 8.54 -14.06 -4.67
C SER A 39 8.00 -12.65 -4.98
N ASP A 40 6.81 -12.31 -4.47
CA ASP A 40 6.17 -10.99 -4.65
C ASP A 40 6.30 -10.07 -3.42
N CYS A 41 7.22 -10.39 -2.50
CA CYS A 41 7.56 -9.60 -1.30
C CYS A 41 7.82 -8.11 -1.59
N TRP A 42 8.27 -7.78 -2.81
CA TRP A 42 8.52 -6.40 -3.20
C TRP A 42 7.25 -5.52 -3.16
N ARG A 43 6.08 -6.03 -3.57
CA ARG A 43 4.82 -5.24 -3.55
C ARG A 43 4.38 -4.97 -2.12
N HIS A 44 4.51 -5.97 -1.26
CA HIS A 44 4.25 -5.81 0.18
C HIS A 44 5.13 -4.72 0.78
N ARG A 45 6.43 -4.74 0.46
CA ARG A 45 7.40 -3.76 0.95
C ARG A 45 7.08 -2.35 0.47
N VAL A 46 6.86 -2.17 -0.84
CA VAL A 46 6.51 -0.86 -1.42
C VAL A 46 5.22 -0.33 -0.80
N PHE A 47 4.19 -1.17 -0.70
CA PHE A 47 2.92 -0.78 -0.10
C PHE A 47 3.13 -0.29 1.33
N ARG A 48 3.79 -1.10 2.16
CA ARG A 48 4.04 -0.78 3.58
C ARG A 48 4.82 0.52 3.74
N ASP A 49 5.89 0.69 2.97
CA ASP A 49 6.80 1.82 3.12
C ASP A 49 6.08 3.13 2.71
N VAL A 50 5.34 3.14 1.60
CA VAL A 50 4.54 4.30 1.17
C VAL A 50 3.38 4.58 2.12
N PHE A 51 2.66 3.55 2.56
CA PHE A 51 1.57 3.68 3.51
C PHE A 51 2.05 4.34 4.81
N THR A 52 3.16 3.84 5.37
CA THR A 52 3.71 4.33 6.64
C THR A 52 4.17 5.78 6.51
N ALA A 53 4.87 6.12 5.42
CA ALA A 53 5.27 7.49 5.13
C ALA A 53 4.04 8.41 5.03
N ARG A 54 3.00 7.98 4.31
CA ARG A 54 1.79 8.78 4.12
C ARG A 54 1.02 8.98 5.43
N VAL A 55 0.91 7.95 6.27
CA VAL A 55 0.32 8.08 7.61
C VAL A 55 1.11 9.07 8.46
N ALA A 56 2.44 9.01 8.43
CA ALA A 56 3.29 9.94 9.17
C ALA A 56 3.08 11.39 8.70
N ASP A 57 2.96 11.64 7.40
CA ASP A 57 2.67 12.97 6.84
C ASP A 57 1.30 13.50 7.23
N LEU A 58 0.32 12.61 7.46
CA LEU A 58 -1.05 12.96 7.84
C LEU A 58 -1.22 13.18 9.35
N GLN A 59 -0.28 12.71 10.17
CA GLN A 59 -0.34 13.01 11.60
C GLN A 59 -0.09 14.52 11.81
N PRO A 60 -0.96 15.22 12.55
CA PRO A 60 -0.74 16.63 12.84
C PRO A 60 0.58 16.77 13.61
N VAL A 61 1.46 17.65 13.13
CA VAL A 61 2.63 18.08 13.88
C VAL A 61 2.12 18.74 15.16
N GLY A 62 2.25 18.03 16.28
CA GLY A 62 1.97 18.52 17.63
C GLY A 62 3.14 19.31 18.18
#